data_AF-A0A960KWJ3-F1
#
_entry.id   AF-A0A960KWJ3-F1
#
_cell.length_a   1.000
_cell.length_b   1.000
_cell.length_c   1.000
_cell.angle_alpha   90.00
_cell.angle_beta   90.00
_cell.angle_gamma   90.00
#
_symmetry.space_group_name_H-M   'P 1'
#
loop_
_entity.id
_entity.type
_entity.pdbx_description
1 polymer ?
#
loop_
_entity_poly.entity_id
_entity_poly.type
_entity_poly.pdbx_seq_one_letter_code
_entity_poly.pdbx_strand_id
1 'polypeptide(L)'
;MARFVWKGKTRSGEAQRGVIAARSKEEAEVLLRQRQITVTSLREEGKEFSIPSIGGGVKEKDVAIFTRQFSVMIDAGLPLIQCLEILGSQQKNKNFANMINQTRADVESGATLSDSMRKHPKAFDQLRSE
;
A
#
# COMPACT_ATOMS: atom_id res chain seq x y z
N MET A 1 -2.75 -4.47 -28.50
CA MET A 1 -3.29 -5.14 -27.30
C MET A 1 -3.10 -4.19 -26.14
N ALA A 2 -4.18 -3.87 -25.43
CA ALA A 2 -4.09 -3.13 -24.18
C ALA A 2 -3.73 -4.10 -23.06
N ARG A 3 -3.02 -3.61 -22.04
CA ARG A 3 -2.76 -4.39 -20.84
C ARG A 3 -3.87 -4.08 -19.84
N PHE A 4 -4.39 -5.08 -19.16
CA PHE A 4 -5.41 -4.93 -18.15
C PHE A 4 -4.88 -5.49 -16.85
N VAL A 5 -4.93 -4.68 -15.79
CA VAL A 5 -4.59 -5.16 -14.46
C VAL A 5 -5.85 -5.64 -13.77
N TRP A 6 -5.75 -6.84 -13.21
CA TRP A 6 -6.87 -7.53 -12.61
C TRP A 6 -6.55 -7.98 -11.19
N LYS A 7 -7.60 -8.05 -10.38
CA LYS A 7 -7.64 -8.73 -9.08
C LYS A 7 -8.81 -9.69 -9.10
N GLY A 8 -8.59 -10.88 -8.57
CA GLY A 8 -9.63 -11.90 -8.46
C GLY A 8 -9.30 -12.92 -7.40
N LYS A 9 -10.21 -13.86 -7.20
CA LYS A 9 -9.99 -15.03 -6.34
C LYS A 9 -10.01 -16.28 -7.18
N THR A 10 -9.07 -17.19 -6.94
CA THR A 10 -9.09 -18.54 -7.54
C THR A 10 -10.20 -19.37 -6.89
N ARG A 11 -10.49 -20.53 -7.49
CA ARG A 11 -11.42 -21.52 -6.91
C ARG A 11 -11.03 -21.96 -5.49
N SER A 12 -9.75 -21.92 -5.15
CA SER A 12 -9.22 -22.21 -3.81
C SER A 12 -9.49 -21.10 -2.78
N GLY A 13 -10.11 -19.99 -3.21
CA GLY A 13 -10.31 -18.80 -2.37
C GLY A 13 -9.09 -17.89 -2.27
N GLU A 14 -7.98 -18.24 -2.94
CA GLU A 14 -6.75 -17.45 -2.92
C GLU A 14 -6.91 -16.19 -3.78
N ALA A 15 -6.68 -15.04 -3.18
CA ALA A 15 -6.68 -13.78 -3.90
C ALA A 15 -5.43 -13.68 -4.79
N GLN A 16 -5.64 -13.64 -6.11
CA GLN A 16 -4.58 -13.45 -7.10
C GLN A 16 -4.76 -12.13 -7.84
N ARG A 17 -3.63 -11.61 -8.30
CA ARG A 17 -3.56 -10.39 -9.09
C ARG A 17 -2.53 -10.55 -10.19
N GLY A 18 -2.75 -9.89 -11.32
CA GLY A 18 -1.81 -9.95 -12.43
C GLY A 18 -2.16 -8.94 -13.51
N VAL A 19 -1.34 -8.92 -14.54
CA VAL A 19 -1.58 -8.15 -15.75
C VAL A 19 -1.86 -9.14 -16.87
N ILE A 20 -2.86 -8.85 -17.70
CA ILE A 20 -3.20 -9.64 -18.88
C ILE A 20 -3.26 -8.73 -20.10
N ALA A 21 -2.71 -9.18 -21.22
CA ALA A 21 -2.85 -8.47 -22.49
C ALA A 21 -4.16 -8.92 -23.15
N ALA A 22 -5.02 -7.97 -23.50
CA ALA A 22 -6.27 -8.22 -24.20
C ALA A 22 -6.60 -7.07 -25.17
N ARG A 23 -7.51 -7.31 -26.10
CA ARG A 23 -8.00 -6.32 -27.06
C ARG A 23 -9.13 -5.46 -26.49
N SER A 24 -9.85 -5.97 -25.49
CA SER A 24 -10.92 -5.25 -24.79
C SER A 24 -11.08 -5.77 -23.35
N LYS A 25 -11.88 -5.05 -22.55
CA LYS A 25 -12.22 -5.45 -21.18
C LYS A 25 -12.97 -6.78 -21.16
N GLU A 26 -13.89 -7.00 -22.10
CA GLU A 26 -14.62 -8.26 -22.22
C GLU A 26 -13.69 -9.43 -22.52
N GLU A 27 -12.71 -9.25 -23.43
CA GLU A 27 -11.73 -10.29 -23.74
C GLU A 27 -10.86 -10.63 -22.52
N ALA A 28 -10.44 -9.62 -21.75
CA ALA A 28 -9.69 -9.84 -20.50
C ALA A 28 -10.52 -10.61 -19.45
N GLU A 29 -11.81 -10.33 -19.32
CA GLU A 29 -12.68 -11.04 -18.38
C GLU A 29 -12.89 -12.50 -18.78
N VAL A 30 -13.08 -12.77 -20.08
CA VAL A 30 -13.21 -14.14 -20.62
C VAL A 30 -11.95 -14.95 -20.35
N LEU A 31 -10.76 -14.38 -20.60
CA LEU A 31 -9.48 -15.04 -20.35
C LEU A 31 -9.27 -15.36 -18.86
N LEU A 32 -9.72 -14.49 -17.96
CA LEU A 32 -9.62 -14.71 -16.52
C LEU A 32 -10.63 -15.75 -16.00
N ARG A 33 -11.85 -15.74 -16.55
CA ARG A 33 -12.84 -16.80 -16.28
C ARG A 33 -12.37 -18.17 -16.75
N GLN A 34 -11.73 -18.26 -17.92
CA GLN A 34 -11.10 -19.50 -18.42
C GLN A 34 -10.01 -20.03 -17.47
N ARG A 35 -9.30 -19.12 -16.79
CA ARG A 35 -8.30 -19.47 -15.76
C ARG A 35 -8.92 -19.78 -14.39
N GLN A 36 -10.25 -19.91 -14.30
CA GLN A 36 -10.98 -20.15 -13.06
C GLN A 36 -10.78 -19.05 -12.00
N ILE A 37 -10.57 -17.82 -12.44
CA ILE A 37 -10.38 -16.66 -11.59
C ILE A 37 -11.67 -15.85 -11.57
N THR A 38 -12.27 -15.72 -10.39
CA THR A 38 -13.40 -14.82 -10.17
C THR A 38 -12.86 -13.41 -10.05
N VAL A 39 -13.00 -12.63 -11.12
CA VAL A 39 -12.51 -11.25 -11.19
C VAL A 39 -13.34 -10.36 -10.27
N THR A 40 -12.68 -9.70 -9.33
CA THR A 40 -13.29 -8.70 -8.44
C THR A 40 -12.97 -7.27 -8.87
N SER A 41 -11.92 -7.07 -9.67
CA SER A 41 -11.59 -5.77 -10.25
C SER A 41 -10.79 -5.94 -11.53
N LEU A 42 -11.17 -5.19 -12.57
CA LEU A 42 -10.52 -5.19 -13.88
C LEU A 42 -10.47 -3.76 -14.43
N ARG A 43 -9.27 -3.27 -14.76
CA ARG A 43 -9.07 -1.95 -15.39
C ARG A 43 -7.91 -2.01 -16.39
N GLU A 44 -7.90 -1.06 -17.32
CA GLU A 44 -6.88 -0.92 -18.36
C GLU A 44 -5.62 -0.18 -17.84
N GLU A 45 -4.44 -0.73 -18.12
CA GLU A 45 -3.12 -0.14 -17.89
C GLU A 45 -2.88 0.96 -18.93
N GLY A 46 -3.16 2.20 -18.54
CA GLY A 46 -3.06 3.38 -19.40
C GLY A 46 -3.82 4.59 -18.85
N LYS A 47 -4.93 4.36 -18.14
CA LYS A 47 -5.57 5.38 -17.29
C LYS A 47 -5.04 5.25 -15.86
N GLU A 48 -3.97 5.99 -15.58
CA GLU A 48 -3.49 6.36 -14.24
C GLU A 48 -3.68 5.26 -13.18
N PHE A 49 -2.88 4.21 -13.28
CA PHE A 49 -3.09 3.04 -12.45
C PHE A 49 -2.35 3.13 -11.10
N SER A 50 -2.94 3.86 -10.17
CA SER A 50 -2.77 3.55 -8.73
C SER A 50 -3.68 2.39 -8.38
N ILE A 51 -3.19 1.17 -8.48
CA ILE A 51 -3.81 0.03 -7.80
C ILE A 51 -3.45 0.23 -6.33
N PRO A 52 -4.34 0.66 -5.43
CA PRO A 52 -4.08 0.45 -4.02
C PRO A 52 -3.94 -1.06 -3.86
N SER A 53 -2.71 -1.49 -3.59
CA SER A 53 -2.30 -2.88 -3.42
C SER A 53 -3.25 -3.51 -2.40
N ILE A 54 -4.23 -4.28 -2.88
CA ILE A 54 -5.02 -5.18 -2.03
C ILE A 54 -4.11 -6.39 -1.91
N GLY A 55 -3.29 -6.40 -0.86
CA GLY A 55 -2.30 -7.45 -0.64
C GLY A 55 -1.28 -7.03 0.42
N GLY A 56 -1.54 -7.46 1.66
CA GLY A 56 -0.66 -7.30 2.82
C GLY A 56 -1.00 -6.06 3.65
N GLY A 57 -1.88 -6.21 4.64
CA GLY A 57 -1.99 -5.22 5.71
C GLY A 57 -0.64 -4.98 6.37
N VAL A 58 -0.45 -3.82 6.99
CA VAL A 58 0.72 -3.59 7.84
C VAL A 58 0.56 -4.50 9.05
N LYS A 59 1.58 -5.30 9.39
CA LYS A 59 1.51 -6.14 10.59
C LYS A 59 1.65 -5.24 11.81
N GLU A 60 0.88 -5.51 12.86
CA GLU A 60 0.93 -4.77 14.12
C GLU A 60 2.36 -4.69 14.69
N LYS A 61 3.11 -5.79 14.56
CA LYS A 61 4.53 -5.85 14.93
C LYS A 61 5.40 -4.83 14.18
N ASP A 62 5.15 -4.63 12.88
CA ASP A 62 5.92 -3.68 12.07
C ASP A 62 5.62 -2.24 12.49
N VAL A 63 4.36 -1.94 12.85
CA VAL A 63 3.94 -0.64 13.40
C VAL A 63 4.60 -0.41 14.77
N ALA A 64 4.54 -1.37 15.68
CA ALA A 64 5.13 -1.24 17.01
C ALA A 64 6.65 -0.99 16.96
N ILE A 65 7.36 -1.71 16.09
CA ILE A 65 8.80 -1.50 15.88
C ILE A 65 9.07 -0.11 15.30
N PHE A 66 8.29 0.31 14.29
CA PHE A 66 8.39 1.65 13.72
C PHE A 66 8.21 2.73 14.79
N THR A 67 7.15 2.66 15.59
CA THR A 67 6.85 3.66 16.63
C THR A 67 7.98 3.73 17.65
N ARG A 68 8.47 2.59 18.13
CA ARG A 68 9.57 2.57 19.10
C ARG A 68 10.85 3.18 18.53
N GLN A 69 11.22 2.82 17.31
CA GLN A 69 12.40 3.38 16.66
C GLN A 69 12.23 4.88 16.37
N PHE A 70 11.03 5.29 15.97
CA PHE A 70 10.69 6.69 15.75
C PHE A 70 10.83 7.51 17.03
N SER A 71 10.24 7.06 18.15
CA SER A 71 10.39 7.71 19.46
C SER A 71 11.85 7.87 19.85
N VAL A 72 12.65 6.81 19.75
CA VAL A 72 14.10 6.85 20.07
C VAL A 72 14.85 7.90 19.24
N MET A 73 14.53 8.03 17.95
CA MET A 73 15.17 9.03 17.09
C MET A 73 14.71 10.46 17.39
N ILE A 74 13.43 10.65 17.71
CA ILE A 74 12.89 11.95 18.13
C ILE A 74 13.50 12.36 19.47
N ASP A 75 13.59 11.45 20.43
CA ASP A 75 14.24 11.68 21.74
C ASP A 75 15.73 12.00 21.60
N ALA A 76 16.39 11.42 20.59
CA ALA A 76 17.78 11.73 20.23
C ALA A 76 17.94 13.07 19.49
N GLY A 77 16.85 13.80 19.23
CA GLY A 77 16.87 15.12 18.60
C GLY A 77 17.03 15.10 17.08
N LEU A 78 16.80 13.95 16.41
CA LEU A 78 16.84 13.91 14.96
C LEU A 78 15.63 14.66 14.36
N PRO A 79 15.81 15.38 13.24
CA PRO A 79 14.72 16.00 12.53
C PRO A 79 13.67 14.98 12.10
N LEU A 80 12.39 15.30 12.32
CA LEU A 80 11.25 14.43 12.03
C LEU A 80 11.28 13.84 10.61
N ILE A 81 11.57 14.67 9.60
CA ILE A 81 11.68 14.25 8.20
C ILE A 81 12.78 13.20 8.01
N GLN A 82 13.92 13.37 8.68
CA GLN A 82 15.03 12.42 8.63
C GLN A 82 14.65 11.09 9.28
N CYS A 83 13.94 11.12 10.41
CA CYS A 83 13.44 9.90 11.06
C CYS A 83 12.51 9.11 10.12
N LEU A 84 11.56 9.79 9.46
CA LEU A 84 10.64 9.16 8.51
C LEU A 84 11.36 8.58 7.29
N GLU A 85 12.35 9.29 6.75
CA GLU A 85 13.17 8.81 5.64
C GLU A 85 13.94 7.54 6.00
N ILE A 86 14.64 7.55 7.14
CA ILE A 86 15.41 6.40 7.63
C ILE A 86 14.49 5.19 7.83
N LEU A 87 13.36 5.36 8.52
CA LEU A 87 12.41 4.28 8.78
C LEU A 87 11.73 3.77 7.53
N GLY A 88 11.35 4.66 6.61
CA GLY A 88 10.75 4.29 5.33
C GLY A 88 11.68 3.42 4.48
N SER A 89 12.98 3.75 4.45
CA SER A 89 13.99 2.98 3.72
C SER A 89 14.28 1.60 4.31
N GLN A 90 14.15 1.45 5.64
CA GLN A 90 14.38 0.18 6.34
C GLN A 90 13.18 -0.77 6.32
N GLN A 91 12.01 -0.29 5.86
CA GLN A 91 10.80 -1.11 5.91
C GLN A 91 10.79 -2.23 4.86
N LYS A 92 10.60 -3.46 5.35
CA LYS A 92 10.47 -4.66 4.51
C LYS A 92 9.10 -4.71 3.81
N ASN A 93 8.06 -4.15 4.44
CA ASN A 93 6.73 -4.10 3.86
C ASN A 93 6.61 -2.88 2.94
N LYS A 94 6.58 -3.13 1.61
CA LYS A 94 6.47 -2.07 0.60
C LYS A 94 5.23 -1.19 0.77
N ASN A 95 4.10 -1.74 1.25
CA ASN A 95 2.92 -0.92 1.51
C ASN A 95 3.17 0.04 2.68
N PHE A 96 3.83 -0.43 3.74
CA PHE A 96 4.13 0.40 4.90
C PHE A 96 5.20 1.45 4.58
N ALA A 97 6.25 1.07 3.85
CA ALA A 97 7.27 1.99 3.35
C ALA A 97 6.64 3.14 2.52
N ASN A 98 5.71 2.81 1.63
CA ASN A 98 4.99 3.82 0.85
C ASN A 98 4.14 4.76 1.74
N MET A 99 3.48 4.24 2.78
CA MET A 99 2.72 5.08 3.72
C MET A 99 3.63 6.02 4.51
N ILE A 100 4.81 5.55 4.94
CA ILE A 100 5.81 6.37 5.65
C ILE A 100 6.35 7.47 4.72
N ASN A 101 6.69 7.12 3.48
CA ASN A 101 7.17 8.09 2.50
C ASN A 101 6.10 9.14 2.14
N GLN A 102 4.85 8.74 2.05
CA GLN A 102 3.74 9.67 1.85
C GLN A 102 3.58 10.61 3.05
N THR A 103 3.63 10.06 4.27
CA THR A 103 3.60 10.84 5.52
C THR A 103 4.74 11.86 5.57
N ARG A 104 5.95 11.46 5.16
CA ARG A 104 7.10 12.36 5.05
C ARG A 104 6.82 13.50 4.07
N ALA A 105 6.33 13.20 2.87
CA ALA A 105 6.06 14.19 1.84
C ALA A 105 4.96 15.18 2.29
N ASP A 106 3.93 14.69 2.98
CA ASP A 106 2.89 15.55 3.55
C ASP A 106 3.48 16.50 4.61
N VAL A 107 4.32 16.01 5.52
CA VAL A 107 4.96 16.87 6.54
C VAL A 107 5.95 17.86 5.92
N GLU A 108 6.69 17.45 4.89
CA GLU A 108 7.59 18.32 4.13
C GLU A 108 6.82 19.44 3.42
N SER A 109 5.58 19.16 2.98
CA SER A 109 4.67 20.15 2.40
C SER A 109 3.99 21.07 3.44
N GLY A 110 4.26 20.87 4.74
CA GLY A 110 3.72 21.69 5.84
C GLY A 110 2.49 21.11 6.54
N ALA A 111 2.08 19.87 6.23
CA ALA A 111 1.03 19.19 6.98
C ALA A 111 1.52 18.77 8.38
N THR A 112 0.60 18.65 9.33
CA THR A 112 0.96 18.08 10.64
C THR A 112 1.20 16.56 10.52
N LEU A 113 2.06 16.02 11.40
CA LEU A 113 2.29 14.58 11.46
C LEU A 113 0.99 13.82 11.74
N SER A 114 0.16 14.34 12.65
CA SER A 114 -1.11 13.74 13.03
C SER A 114 -2.11 13.68 11.87
N ASP A 115 -2.22 14.74 11.06
CA ASP A 115 -3.07 14.74 9.86
C ASP A 115 -2.56 13.76 8.80
N SER A 116 -1.24 13.70 8.63
CA SER A 116 -0.59 12.80 7.67
C SER A 116 -0.80 11.33 8.06
N MET A 117 -0.66 10.99 9.34
CA MET A 117 -0.92 9.64 9.86
C MET A 117 -2.39 9.23 9.74
N ARG A 118 -3.34 10.16 9.93
CA ARG A 118 -4.79 9.91 9.75
C ARG A 118 -5.16 9.50 8.33
N LYS A 119 -4.39 9.90 7.31
CA LYS A 119 -4.58 9.44 5.92
C LYS A 119 -4.29 7.95 5.74
N HIS A 120 -3.64 7.31 6.72
CA HIS A 120 -3.22 5.91 6.69
C HIS A 120 -3.78 5.09 7.88
N PRO A 121 -5.12 5.00 8.04
CA PRO A 121 -5.73 4.32 9.20
C PRO A 121 -5.35 2.84 9.28
N LYS A 122 -5.14 2.16 8.15
CA LYS A 122 -4.73 0.75 8.12
C LYS A 122 -3.38 0.45 8.79
N ALA A 123 -2.56 1.47 9.05
CA ALA A 123 -1.28 1.34 9.74
C ALA A 123 -1.28 2.02 11.11
N PHE A 124 -2.03 3.12 11.27
CA PHE A 124 -1.94 3.99 12.46
C PHE A 124 -3.21 4.04 13.32
N ASP A 125 -4.28 3.31 12.98
CA ASP A 125 -5.52 3.31 13.78
C ASP A 125 -5.31 2.70 15.19
N GLN A 126 -4.36 1.76 15.33
CA GLN A 126 -4.01 1.16 16.63
C GLN A 126 -3.14 2.03 17.54
N LEU A 127 -2.55 3.11 17.03
CA LEU A 127 -1.72 4.01 17.84
C LEU A 127 -2.54 4.94 18.75
N ARG A 128 -3.87 4.94 18.63
CA ARG A 128 -4.78 5.83 19.37
C ARG A 128 -5.38 5.22 20.65
N SER A 129 -5.08 3.97 20.98
CA SER A 129 -5.75 3.26 22.09
C SER A 129 -4.94 3.12 23.38
N GLU A 130 -3.78 3.77 23.49
CA GLU A 130 -3.02 3.84 24.76
C GLU A 130 -2.77 5.30 25.18
#